data_AF-A0A1Q8EPV3-F1
#
_entry.id   AF-A0A1Q8EPV3-F1
#
_cell.length_a   1.000
_cell.length_b   1.000
_cell.length_c   1.000
_cell.angle_alpha   90.00
_cell.angle_beta   90.00
_cell.angle_gamma   90.00
#
_symmetry.space_group_name_H-M   'P 1'
#
loop_
_entity.id
_entity.type
_entity.pdbx_description
1 polymer ?
#
loop_
_entity_poly.entity_id
_entity_poly.type
_entity_poly.pdbx_seq_one_letter_code
_entity_poly.pdbx_strand_id
1 'polypeptide(L)'
;MNLRTIPLRNHAGEHMNAALVCAFHVPACDRSFLLYSLNEKLGNRLARAYLGAFAMEENSVRMIGANTHEWDSALQVLKTLLDDVNTGRGTAGTDSYSLVDLSEKDVQTARVETHRQLQINQRWLLKLLHHAAGGQYEAPGEDDPGDAAESMAFGFEVLEEPPQATESLMSKLTTVSTDPALAVNFSFGERVRALPPTVERPLAPVQPAVTGEPDPFESLKKVEHNIQSLMTNLRQKKDVLLAERLRLSTLERQLTERETAMALRETAMQDKDALLRAGFSQLKDIDSELDELFRGLASNPGEKIRAG
;
A
#
# COMPACT_ATOMS: atom_id res chain seq x y z
N MET A 1 2.87 -13.28 25.73
CA MET A 1 3.20 -12.02 25.03
C MET A 1 1.89 -11.49 24.47
N ASN A 2 1.30 -10.50 25.14
CA ASN A 2 -0.03 -10.01 24.79
C ASN A 2 0.12 -8.88 23.77
N LEU A 3 -0.10 -9.22 22.50
CA LEU A 3 -0.26 -8.24 21.43
C LEU A 3 -1.50 -7.39 21.71
N ARG A 4 -1.30 -6.10 21.95
CA ARG A 4 -2.41 -5.16 22.12
C ARG A 4 -3.06 -4.92 20.76
N THR A 5 -4.38 -5.07 20.70
CA THR A 5 -5.16 -4.78 19.50
C THR A 5 -5.80 -3.40 19.60
N ILE A 6 -5.74 -2.61 18.53
CA ILE A 6 -6.41 -1.33 18.41
C ILE A 6 -7.59 -1.43 17.43
N PRO A 7 -8.75 -0.84 17.74
CA PRO A 7 -9.89 -0.82 16.84
C PRO A 7 -9.71 0.26 15.77
N LEU A 8 -9.92 -0.09 14.50
CA LEU A 8 -9.83 0.81 13.34
C LEU A 8 -11.10 0.73 12.50
N ARG A 9 -11.31 1.71 11.62
CA ARG A 9 -12.39 1.69 10.61
C ARG A 9 -11.83 1.73 9.20
N ASN A 10 -12.31 0.80 8.38
CA ASN A 10 -12.02 0.78 6.93
C ASN A 10 -12.89 1.83 6.18
N HIS A 11 -12.63 2.02 4.89
CA HIS A 11 -13.39 2.88 3.97
C HIS A 11 -14.91 2.56 3.96
N ALA A 12 -15.26 1.29 4.16
CA ALA A 12 -16.65 0.83 4.25
C ALA A 12 -17.31 1.08 5.62
N GLY A 13 -16.59 1.65 6.58
CA GLY A 13 -17.05 1.88 7.96
C GLY A 13 -17.01 0.64 8.86
N GLU A 14 -16.49 -0.48 8.36
CA GLU A 14 -16.35 -1.73 9.12
C GLU A 14 -15.23 -1.64 10.18
N HIS A 15 -15.48 -2.22 11.35
CA HIS A 15 -14.50 -2.31 12.43
C HIS A 15 -13.44 -3.37 12.12
N MET A 16 -12.18 -2.97 12.18
CA MET A 16 -11.01 -3.85 12.03
C MET A 16 -10.19 -3.85 13.31
N ASN A 17 -9.55 -4.97 13.61
CA ASN A 17 -8.62 -5.09 14.73
C ASN A 17 -7.19 -5.10 14.18
N ALA A 18 -6.41 -4.09 14.53
CA ALA A 18 -4.99 -4.02 14.20
C ALA A 18 -4.14 -4.43 15.40
N ALA A 19 -3.03 -5.12 15.15
CA ALA A 19 -2.02 -5.39 16.16
C ALA A 19 -1.10 -4.18 16.28
N LEU A 20 -1.02 -3.59 17.47
CA LEU A 20 -0.07 -2.53 17.79
C LEU A 20 1.33 -3.15 17.88
N VAL A 21 2.27 -2.60 17.10
CA VAL A 21 3.66 -3.08 17.06
C VAL A 21 4.51 -2.25 18.00
N CYS A 22 4.49 -0.93 17.83
CA CYS A 22 5.18 0.02 18.69
C CYS A 22 4.56 1.41 18.59
N ALA A 23 4.85 2.26 19.58
CA ALA A 23 4.58 3.68 19.53
C ALA A 23 5.84 4.45 19.94
N PHE A 24 6.08 5.57 19.27
CA PHE A 24 7.28 6.38 19.48
C PHE A 24 6.95 7.86 19.31
N HIS A 25 7.71 8.70 20.00
CA HIS A 25 7.65 10.14 19.92
C HIS A 25 8.89 10.67 19.22
N VAL A 26 8.70 11.65 18.34
CA VAL A 26 9.73 12.29 17.53
C VAL A 26 9.92 13.71 18.03
N PRO A 27 11.01 13.99 18.78
CA PRO A 27 11.27 15.33 19.34
C PRO A 27 11.43 16.40 18.27
N ALA A 28 11.96 16.05 17.09
CA ALA A 28 12.20 16.97 15.99
C ALA A 28 10.93 17.65 15.45
N CYS A 29 9.77 17.01 15.59
CA CYS A 29 8.47 17.56 15.19
C CYS A 29 7.44 17.58 16.33
N ASP A 30 7.88 17.31 17.57
CA ASP A 30 7.04 17.22 18.77
C ASP A 30 5.75 16.39 18.54
N ARG A 31 5.89 15.26 17.84
CA ARG A 31 4.76 14.46 17.38
C ARG A 31 4.97 12.99 17.72
N SER A 32 3.89 12.33 18.12
CA SER A 32 3.89 10.91 18.41
C SER A 32 3.26 10.11 17.28
N PHE A 33 3.84 8.94 17.01
CA PHE A 33 3.45 8.05 15.93
C PHE A 33 3.31 6.63 16.45
N LEU A 34 2.35 5.90 15.92
CA LEU A 34 2.13 4.50 16.23
C LEU A 34 2.21 3.67 14.96
N LEU A 35 2.91 2.55 15.08
CA LEU A 35 3.06 1.54 14.05
C LEU A 35 2.17 0.35 14.39
N TYR A 36 1.33 -0.05 13.45
CA TYR A 36 0.44 -1.20 13.61
C TYR A 36 0.38 -2.06 12.34
N SER A 37 -0.08 -3.29 12.47
CA SER A 37 -0.29 -4.20 11.34
C SER A 37 -1.69 -4.82 11.37
N LEU A 38 -2.29 -4.96 10.19
CA LEU A 38 -3.55 -5.67 9.96
C LEU A 38 -3.33 -7.15 9.60
N ASN A 39 -2.11 -7.68 9.76
CA ASN A 39 -1.74 -9.05 9.39
C ASN A 39 -1.93 -9.35 7.88
N GLU A 40 -1.82 -8.32 7.04
CA GLU A 40 -1.87 -8.48 5.59
C GLU A 40 -0.48 -8.87 5.06
N LYS A 41 -0.40 -10.04 4.43
CA LYS A 41 0.83 -10.54 3.82
C LYS A 41 0.86 -10.16 2.34
N LEU A 42 1.92 -9.48 1.91
CA LEU A 42 2.07 -8.99 0.54
C LEU A 42 2.88 -9.95 -0.36
N GLY A 43 3.56 -10.95 0.22
CA GLY A 43 4.37 -11.90 -0.53
C GLY A 43 5.30 -12.75 0.34
N ASN A 44 6.34 -13.29 -0.28
CA ASN A 44 7.30 -14.27 0.26
C ASN A 44 8.30 -13.71 1.29
N ARG A 45 7.94 -12.68 2.09
CA ARG A 45 8.60 -12.17 3.32
C ARG A 45 8.16 -10.72 3.68
N LEU A 46 7.28 -10.09 2.90
CA LEU A 46 6.79 -8.73 3.14
C LEU A 46 5.44 -8.72 3.85
N ALA A 47 5.33 -7.85 4.85
CA ALA A 47 4.10 -7.57 5.58
C ALA A 47 3.70 -6.11 5.36
N ARG A 48 2.38 -5.86 5.28
CA ARG A 48 1.85 -4.51 5.28
C ARG A 48 1.74 -3.99 6.71
N ALA A 49 2.31 -2.83 6.95
CA ALA A 49 2.20 -2.09 8.19
C ALA A 49 1.65 -0.69 7.89
N TYR A 50 1.16 -0.03 8.93
CA TYR A 50 0.57 1.29 8.84
C TYR A 50 1.14 2.17 9.93
N LEU A 51 1.43 3.41 9.57
CA LEU A 51 1.93 4.42 10.47
C LEU A 51 0.86 5.50 10.63
N GLY A 52 0.45 5.76 11.86
CA GLY A 52 -0.53 6.80 12.19
C GLY A 52 0.06 7.79 13.19
N ALA A 53 -0.18 9.09 13.00
CA ALA A 53 0.16 10.08 14.01
C ALA A 53 -0.93 10.14 15.08
N PHE A 54 -0.54 10.39 16.33
CA PHE A 54 -1.47 10.48 17.44
C PHE A 54 -1.11 11.58 18.43
N ALA A 55 -2.14 12.12 19.08
CA ALA A 55 -2.02 12.98 20.25
C ALA A 55 -2.40 12.17 21.49
N MET A 56 -1.61 12.35 22.54
CA MET A 56 -1.88 11.77 23.84
C MET A 56 -2.75 12.72 24.66
N GLU A 57 -3.89 12.21 25.14
CA GLU A 57 -4.74 12.89 26.12
C GLU A 57 -4.65 12.17 27.47
N GLU A 58 -5.33 12.73 28.49
CA GLU A 58 -5.25 12.28 29.89
C GLU A 58 -5.49 10.75 30.03
N ASN A 59 -6.47 10.20 29.31
CA ASN A 59 -6.79 8.77 29.35
C ASN A 59 -7.07 8.14 27.98
N SER A 60 -6.90 8.90 26.89
CA SER A 60 -7.16 8.43 25.53
C SER A 60 -6.08 8.85 24.56
N VAL A 61 -5.92 8.08 23.49
CA VAL A 61 -5.09 8.37 22.34
C VAL A 61 -6.00 8.73 21.18
N ARG A 62 -5.86 9.94 20.64
CA ARG A 62 -6.60 10.36 19.44
C ARG A 62 -5.66 10.34 18.25
N MET A 63 -6.09 9.68 17.18
CA MET A 63 -5.38 9.74 15.90
C MET A 63 -5.59 11.09 15.24
N ILE A 64 -4.51 11.65 14.72
CA ILE A 64 -4.48 12.98 14.11
C ILE A 64 -3.81 12.89 12.75
N GLY A 65 -4.19 13.77 11.82
CA GLY A 65 -3.47 13.90 10.55
C GLY A 65 -2.06 14.44 10.78
N ALA A 66 -1.12 14.09 9.92
CA ALA A 66 0.24 14.65 9.91
C ALA A 66 0.58 15.19 8.53
N ASN A 67 1.44 16.21 8.49
CA ASN A 67 1.94 16.85 7.28
C ASN A 67 3.09 16.04 6.66
N THR A 68 3.40 16.29 5.39
CA THR A 68 4.47 15.58 4.66
C THR A 68 5.82 15.61 5.40
N HIS A 69 6.22 16.77 5.94
CA HIS A 69 7.46 16.90 6.71
C HIS A 69 7.46 16.09 8.02
N GLU A 70 6.32 16.02 8.71
CA GLU A 70 6.17 15.22 9.94
C GLU A 70 6.28 13.73 9.61
N TRP A 71 5.69 13.30 8.49
CA TRP A 71 5.81 11.92 8.02
C TRP A 71 7.23 11.53 7.66
N ASP A 72 7.97 12.40 6.97
CA ASP A 72 9.35 12.09 6.57
C ASP A 72 10.27 12.00 7.80
N SER A 73 10.05 12.87 8.79
CA SER A 73 10.72 12.81 10.09
C SER A 73 10.41 11.50 10.82
N ALA A 74 9.14 11.09 10.86
CA ALA A 74 8.72 9.84 11.49
C ALA A 74 9.29 8.60 10.79
N LEU A 75 9.39 8.63 9.45
CA LEU A 75 10.00 7.55 8.68
C LEU A 75 11.50 7.44 8.94
N GLN A 76 12.20 8.58 9.06
CA GLN A 76 13.61 8.58 9.38
C GLN A 76 13.86 7.98 10.77
N VAL A 77 13.06 8.37 11.77
CA VAL A 77 13.13 7.77 13.12
C VAL A 77 12.79 6.29 13.11
N LEU A 78 11.77 5.87 12.35
CA LEU A 78 11.40 4.47 12.24
C LEU A 78 12.54 3.62 11.64
N LYS A 79 13.29 4.16 10.66
CA LYS A 79 14.47 3.50 10.11
C LYS A 79 15.56 3.32 11.17
N THR A 80 15.87 4.38 11.91
CA THR A 80 16.86 4.31 13.01
C THR A 80 16.44 3.28 14.05
N LEU A 81 15.18 3.31 14.48
CA LEU A 81 14.63 2.37 15.45
C LEU A 81 14.71 0.91 14.97
N LEU A 82 14.43 0.67 13.68
CA LEU A 82 14.59 -0.65 13.06
C LEU A 82 16.06 -1.11 13.04
N ASP A 83 16.97 -0.22 12.68
CA ASP A 83 18.41 -0.51 12.66
C ASP A 83 18.96 -0.79 14.06
N ASP A 84 18.49 -0.07 15.08
CA ASP A 84 18.89 -0.28 16.47
C ASP A 84 18.43 -1.65 17.00
N VAL A 85 17.18 -2.00 16.72
CA VAL A 85 16.60 -3.30 17.08
C VAL A 85 17.29 -4.44 16.34
N ASN A 86 17.74 -4.20 15.11
CA ASN A 86 18.49 -5.19 14.33
C ASN A 86 19.94 -5.36 14.78
N THR A 87 20.61 -4.26 15.16
CA THR A 87 22.00 -4.27 15.63
C THR A 87 22.14 -4.62 17.11
N GLY A 88 21.02 -4.78 17.83
CA GLY A 88 21.00 -5.09 19.26
C GLY A 88 21.54 -3.94 20.12
N ARG A 89 21.68 -2.74 19.55
CA ARG A 89 22.06 -1.54 20.30
C ARG A 89 20.82 -1.07 21.06
N GLY A 90 20.67 -1.57 22.28
CA GLY A 90 19.75 -0.98 23.24
C GLY A 90 20.14 0.48 23.43
N THR A 91 19.25 1.40 23.00
CA THR A 91 19.37 2.86 23.11
C THR A 91 20.36 3.52 22.13
N ALA A 92 19.95 3.77 20.87
CA ALA A 92 20.61 4.83 20.12
C ALA A 92 20.07 6.18 20.59
N GLY A 93 20.98 6.99 21.14
CA GLY A 93 20.87 8.44 21.30
C GLY A 93 19.52 8.93 21.84
N THR A 94 19.44 9.12 23.15
CA THR A 94 18.32 9.69 23.93
C THR A 94 17.62 10.93 23.35
N ASP A 95 18.16 11.54 22.30
CA ASP A 95 17.65 12.77 21.70
C ASP A 95 16.89 12.56 20.38
N SER A 96 16.97 11.37 19.76
CA SER A 96 16.37 11.14 18.43
C SER A 96 14.92 10.65 18.49
N TYR A 97 14.58 9.80 19.47
CA TYR A 97 13.22 9.30 19.67
C TYR A 97 13.01 8.74 21.08
N SER A 98 11.77 8.69 21.53
CA SER A 98 11.39 8.00 22.78
C SER A 98 10.25 7.03 22.54
N LEU A 99 10.38 5.79 23.00
CA LEU A 99 9.30 4.81 22.96
C LEU A 99 8.20 5.22 23.94
N VAL A 100 6.95 5.12 23.48
CA VAL A 100 5.78 5.48 24.26
C VAL A 100 5.04 4.19 24.62
N ASP A 101 4.87 3.93 25.92
CA ASP A 101 4.01 2.84 26.35
C ASP A 101 2.55 3.27 26.26
N LEU A 102 1.77 2.48 25.52
CA LEU A 102 0.33 2.67 25.35
C LEU A 102 -0.47 1.60 26.10
N SER A 103 0.14 0.73 26.90
CA SER A 103 -0.52 -0.42 27.55
C SER A 103 -1.88 -0.10 28.21
N GLU A 104 -1.99 1.04 28.90
CA GLU A 104 -3.19 1.43 29.66
C GLU A 104 -4.12 2.43 28.96
N LYS A 105 -3.75 3.01 27.81
CA LYS A 105 -4.49 4.14 27.20
C LYS A 105 -5.48 3.72 26.13
N ASP A 106 -6.74 4.14 26.20
CA ASP A 106 -7.74 3.78 25.18
C ASP A 106 -7.45 4.47 23.83
N VAL A 107 -7.40 3.71 22.74
CA VAL A 107 -7.09 4.24 21.40
C VAL A 107 -8.39 4.50 20.66
N GLN A 108 -8.71 5.78 20.43
CA GLN A 108 -9.92 6.17 19.73
C GLN A 108 -9.90 5.63 18.30
N THR A 109 -11.06 5.14 17.85
CA THR A 109 -11.19 4.51 16.55
C THR A 109 -10.93 5.53 15.44
N ALA A 110 -9.94 5.25 14.60
CA ALA A 110 -9.56 6.13 13.51
C ALA A 110 -9.76 5.49 12.14
N ARG A 111 -9.80 6.36 11.13
CA ARG A 111 -9.92 5.99 9.72
C ARG A 111 -8.57 5.57 9.17
N VAL A 112 -8.49 4.39 8.59
CA VAL A 112 -7.25 3.85 7.98
C VAL A 112 -6.72 4.78 6.88
N GLU A 113 -7.61 5.52 6.21
CA GLU A 113 -7.27 6.50 5.16
C GLU A 113 -6.34 7.64 5.61
N THR A 114 -6.32 7.94 6.91
CA THR A 114 -5.50 9.02 7.47
C THR A 114 -4.09 8.56 7.82
N HIS A 115 -3.78 7.27 7.60
CA HIS A 115 -2.54 6.64 7.99
C HIS A 115 -1.69 6.31 6.75
N ARG A 116 -0.36 6.36 6.91
CA ARG A 116 0.59 6.06 5.84
C ARG A 116 0.83 4.54 5.77
N GLN A 117 0.60 3.94 4.61
CA GLN A 117 0.87 2.52 4.39
C GLN A 117 2.37 2.28 4.15
N LEU A 118 2.92 1.23 4.76
CA LEU A 118 4.32 0.83 4.65
C LEU A 118 4.43 -0.66 4.31
N GLN A 119 5.49 -1.02 3.58
CA GLN A 119 5.87 -2.40 3.34
C GLN A 119 7.13 -2.70 4.16
N ILE A 120 7.04 -3.64 5.10
CA ILE A 120 8.13 -3.97 6.03
C ILE A 120 8.41 -5.46 5.97
N ASN A 121 9.68 -5.85 6.07
CA ASN A 121 10.07 -7.26 6.16
C ASN A 121 9.47 -7.90 7.43
N GLN A 122 8.84 -9.06 7.29
CA GLN A 122 8.18 -9.76 8.39
C GLN A 122 9.15 -10.10 9.53
N ARG A 123 10.42 -10.40 9.23
CA ARG A 123 11.45 -10.65 10.27
C ARG A 123 11.68 -9.42 11.14
N TRP A 124 11.69 -8.23 10.56
CA TRP A 124 11.87 -6.98 11.31
C TRP A 124 10.66 -6.65 12.17
N LEU A 125 9.46 -6.86 11.64
CA LEU A 125 8.22 -6.67 12.40
C LEU A 125 8.20 -7.55 13.65
N LEU A 126 8.60 -8.82 13.52
CA LEU A 126 8.70 -9.74 14.65
C LEU A 126 9.76 -9.29 15.66
N LYS A 127 10.95 -8.89 15.21
CA LYS A 127 12.00 -8.36 16.10
C LYS A 127 11.53 -7.12 16.87
N LEU A 128 10.86 -6.18 16.19
CA LEU A 128 10.26 -5.00 16.83
C LEU A 128 9.24 -5.39 17.90
N LEU A 129 8.40 -6.36 17.59
CA LEU A 129 7.39 -6.85 18.52
C LEU A 129 8.04 -7.38 19.80
N HIS A 130 9.10 -8.16 19.67
CA HIS A 130 9.83 -8.73 20.80
C HIS A 130 10.59 -7.68 21.60
N HIS A 131 11.20 -6.70 20.92
CA HIS A 131 11.88 -5.60 21.56
C HIS A 131 10.92 -4.71 22.36
N ALA A 132 9.75 -4.37 21.81
CA ALA A 132 8.72 -3.60 22.50
C ALA A 132 8.14 -4.36 23.71
N ALA A 133 8.14 -5.69 23.68
CA ALA A 133 7.67 -6.53 24.78
C ALA A 133 8.73 -6.87 25.83
N GLY A 134 9.93 -6.28 25.75
CA GLY A 134 11.03 -6.51 26.70
C GLY A 134 11.64 -7.92 26.67
N GLY A 135 11.36 -8.70 25.62
CA GLY A 135 11.90 -10.05 25.45
C GLY A 135 13.15 -10.05 24.57
N GLN A 136 14.26 -10.58 25.09
CA GLN A 136 15.41 -10.93 24.25
C GLN A 136 14.96 -11.95 23.20
N TYR A 137 15.01 -11.58 21.92
CA TYR A 137 14.76 -12.50 20.81
C TYR A 137 16.05 -13.25 20.49
N GLU A 138 16.22 -14.46 21.02
CA GLU A 138 17.16 -15.40 20.45
C GLU A 138 16.52 -15.96 19.17
N ALA A 139 17.00 -15.49 18.02
CA ALA A 139 16.71 -16.14 16.76
C ALA A 139 17.24 -17.59 16.82
N PRO A 140 16.52 -18.60 16.29
CA PRO A 140 17.13 -19.91 16.10
C PRO A 140 18.30 -19.72 15.14
N GLY A 141 19.49 -20.13 15.56
CA GLY A 141 20.74 -19.96 14.82
C GLY A 141 20.66 -20.56 13.42
N GLU A 142 20.51 -19.70 12.42
CA GLU A 142 20.97 -19.92 11.06
C GLU A 142 21.95 -18.78 10.78
N ASP A 143 23.18 -18.94 11.29
CA ASP A 143 24.33 -18.16 10.88
C ASP A 143 24.70 -18.57 9.44
N ASP A 144 24.04 -17.96 8.45
CA ASP A 144 24.58 -17.87 7.10
C ASP A 144 25.13 -16.44 6.88
N PRO A 145 26.46 -16.24 6.83
CA PRO A 145 27.07 -14.92 6.67
C PRO A 145 26.87 -14.32 5.27
N GLY A 146 26.11 -14.95 4.38
CA GLY A 146 25.80 -14.46 3.03
C GLY A 146 24.76 -13.34 2.94
N ASP A 147 23.90 -13.18 3.96
CA ASP A 147 22.70 -12.32 3.87
C ASP A 147 22.89 -10.89 4.44
N ALA A 148 24.06 -10.56 4.99
CA ALA A 148 24.34 -9.20 5.49
C ALA A 148 24.43 -8.14 4.36
N ALA A 149 24.55 -8.60 3.10
CA ALA A 149 24.66 -7.74 1.91
C ALA A 149 23.43 -7.82 0.97
N GLU A 150 22.47 -8.71 1.22
CA GLU A 150 21.24 -8.76 0.41
C GLU A 150 20.28 -7.65 0.81
N SER A 151 20.48 -6.53 0.12
CA SER A 151 19.39 -5.67 -0.35
C SER A 151 18.68 -4.91 0.75
N MET A 152 19.32 -3.79 1.12
CA MET A 152 18.68 -2.52 1.49
C MET A 152 17.73 -1.97 0.39
N ALA A 153 17.05 -2.84 -0.37
CA ALA A 153 15.93 -2.46 -1.22
C ALA A 153 14.70 -2.29 -0.34
N PHE A 154 14.71 -1.24 0.46
CA PHE A 154 13.49 -0.67 0.99
C PHE A 154 12.65 -0.20 -0.21
N GLY A 155 11.77 -1.06 -0.69
CA GLY A 155 10.60 -0.65 -1.45
C GLY A 155 9.67 0.12 -0.53
N PHE A 156 10.07 1.31 -0.07
CA PHE A 156 9.13 2.34 0.36
C PHE A 156 8.48 2.87 -0.91
N GLU A 157 7.67 2.04 -1.56
CA GLU A 157 6.75 2.53 -2.56
C GLU A 157 5.69 3.29 -1.77
N VAL A 158 5.95 4.58 -1.61
CA VAL A 158 4.96 5.56 -1.18
C VAL A 158 3.86 5.46 -2.22
N LEU A 159 2.81 4.72 -1.91
CA LEU A 159 1.57 4.76 -2.69
C LEU A 159 0.90 6.10 -2.37
N GLU A 160 1.53 7.21 -2.78
CA GLU A 160 0.91 8.53 -2.84
C GLU A 160 0.08 8.55 -4.11
N GLU A 161 -1.15 8.05 -4.01
CA GLU A 161 -2.24 8.59 -4.81
C GLU A 161 -3.57 8.27 -4.12
N PRO A 162 -4.25 9.26 -3.49
CA PRO A 162 -5.69 9.18 -3.37
C PRO A 162 -6.30 9.30 -4.77
N PRO A 163 -7.41 8.62 -5.09
CA PRO A 163 -8.11 8.84 -6.35
C PRO A 163 -8.74 10.24 -6.31
N GLN A 164 -7.97 11.27 -6.67
CA GLN A 164 -8.54 12.55 -7.02
C GLN A 164 -9.12 12.42 -8.43
N ALA A 165 -10.45 12.32 -8.47
CA ALA A 165 -11.20 12.67 -9.65
C ALA A 165 -10.85 14.12 -10.03
N THR A 166 -9.93 14.30 -10.97
CA THR A 166 -9.78 15.56 -11.68
C THR A 166 -10.93 15.69 -12.66
N GLU A 167 -12.05 16.19 -12.18
CA GLU A 167 -13.06 16.88 -12.99
C GLU A 167 -12.45 18.19 -13.51
N SER A 168 -11.56 18.11 -14.49
CA SER A 168 -11.21 19.26 -15.31
C SER A 168 -10.52 18.79 -16.57
N LEU A 169 -10.88 19.41 -17.71
CA LEU A 169 -10.45 19.13 -19.09
C LEU A 169 -11.38 18.26 -19.96
N MET A 170 -12.69 18.30 -19.73
CA MET A 170 -13.69 18.08 -20.79
C MET A 170 -14.36 19.40 -21.19
N SER A 171 -13.60 20.30 -21.80
CA SER A 171 -14.15 21.39 -22.60
C SER A 171 -13.18 21.75 -23.70
N LYS A 172 -13.13 20.90 -24.74
CA LYS A 172 -12.81 21.20 -26.15
C LYS A 172 -12.35 19.93 -26.86
N LEU A 173 -13.31 19.20 -27.44
CA LEU A 173 -13.28 18.70 -28.82
C LEU A 173 -14.50 17.81 -29.05
N THR A 174 -15.57 18.46 -29.47
CA THR A 174 -16.68 17.87 -30.21
C THR A 174 -16.14 17.31 -31.52
N THR A 175 -16.38 16.04 -31.84
CA THR A 175 -17.18 15.61 -33.01
C THR A 175 -17.17 14.09 -33.20
N VAL A 176 -18.38 13.53 -33.23
CA VAL A 176 -18.85 12.38 -34.03
C VAL A 176 -18.30 10.99 -33.67
N SER A 177 -19.10 10.20 -32.96
CA SER A 177 -19.69 8.97 -33.53
C SER A 177 -20.73 8.38 -32.57
N THR A 178 -21.94 8.21 -33.07
CA THR A 178 -23.07 7.52 -32.44
C THR A 178 -22.91 6.01 -32.57
N ASP A 179 -22.85 5.29 -31.45
CA ASP A 179 -23.27 3.89 -31.39
C ASP A 179 -23.81 3.54 -29.99
N PRO A 180 -25.12 3.23 -29.83
CA PRO A 180 -25.71 2.83 -28.56
C PRO A 180 -25.85 1.30 -28.52
N ALA A 181 -24.76 0.60 -28.23
CA ALA A 181 -24.82 -0.80 -27.85
C ALA A 181 -23.71 -1.10 -26.85
N LEU A 182 -24.09 -1.76 -25.74
CA LEU A 182 -23.25 -2.15 -24.59
C LEU A 182 -23.21 -1.15 -23.42
N ALA A 183 -24.41 -0.78 -22.94
CA ALA A 183 -24.60 -0.55 -21.52
C ALA A 183 -24.47 -1.91 -20.79
N VAL A 184 -23.29 -2.22 -20.26
CA VAL A 184 -23.11 -3.35 -19.35
C VAL A 184 -23.39 -2.83 -17.94
N ASN A 185 -24.62 -3.07 -17.49
CA ASN A 185 -25.02 -2.95 -16.09
C ASN A 185 -24.12 -3.85 -15.22
N PHE A 186 -23.30 -3.25 -14.37
CA PHE A 186 -22.75 -3.96 -13.21
C PHE A 186 -23.82 -4.00 -12.11
N SER A 187 -24.71 -4.99 -12.19
CA SER A 187 -25.54 -5.39 -11.07
C SER A 187 -24.77 -6.43 -10.26
N PHE A 188 -24.16 -5.99 -9.15
CA PHE A 188 -23.47 -6.91 -8.23
C PHE A 188 -24.53 -7.63 -7.40
N GLY A 189 -24.49 -8.97 -7.48
CA GLY A 189 -25.49 -9.86 -6.88
C GLY A 189 -25.70 -9.61 -5.39
N GLU A 190 -26.93 -9.25 -5.08
CA GLU A 190 -27.56 -9.30 -3.77
C GLU A 190 -27.45 -10.73 -3.20
N ARG A 191 -26.57 -10.93 -2.21
CA ARG A 191 -26.62 -12.09 -1.31
C ARG A 191 -27.36 -11.67 -0.05
N VAL A 192 -28.67 -11.93 -0.05
CA VAL A 192 -29.48 -11.98 1.17
C VAL A 192 -28.89 -13.05 2.09
N ARG A 193 -28.17 -12.61 3.14
CA ARG A 193 -27.79 -13.49 4.25
C ARG A 193 -28.88 -13.37 5.31
N ALA A 194 -29.69 -14.41 5.39
CA ALA A 194 -30.71 -14.57 6.41
C ALA A 194 -30.08 -14.51 7.83
N LEU A 195 -30.68 -13.68 8.70
CA LEU A 195 -30.52 -13.80 10.15
C LEU A 195 -31.06 -15.16 10.61
N PRO A 196 -30.40 -15.84 11.55
CA PRO A 196 -31.11 -16.64 12.54
C PRO A 196 -31.38 -15.81 13.80
N PRO A 197 -32.54 -16.03 14.45
CA PRO A 197 -33.00 -15.24 15.58
C PRO A 197 -32.29 -15.62 16.89
N THR A 198 -32.06 -14.60 17.71
CA THR A 198 -31.93 -14.72 19.17
C THR A 198 -33.23 -15.28 19.71
N VAL A 199 -33.21 -16.51 20.24
CA VAL A 199 -34.26 -16.98 21.15
C VAL A 199 -33.60 -17.52 22.41
N GLU A 200 -34.17 -17.04 23.49
CA GLU A 200 -33.81 -17.20 24.88
C GLU A 200 -33.61 -18.65 25.31
N ARG A 201 -32.78 -18.78 26.33
CA ARG A 201 -32.61 -19.94 27.20
C ARG A 201 -33.90 -20.20 28.00
N PRO A 202 -34.42 -21.43 27.99
CA PRO A 202 -35.10 -21.98 29.16
C PRO A 202 -34.38 -23.22 29.68
N LEU A 203 -34.54 -23.41 30.98
CA LEU A 203 -34.02 -24.50 31.80
C LEU A 203 -34.40 -25.90 31.29
N ALA A 204 -33.56 -26.86 31.65
CA ALA A 204 -33.73 -28.31 31.49
C ALA A 204 -35.14 -28.83 31.81
N PRO A 205 -35.54 -30.00 31.28
CA PRO A 205 -35.31 -31.22 32.06
C PRO A 205 -34.91 -32.47 31.24
N VAL A 206 -34.04 -33.26 31.88
CA VAL A 206 -33.97 -34.74 31.93
C VAL A 206 -34.84 -35.52 30.93
N GLN A 207 -34.21 -36.38 30.11
CA GLN A 207 -34.72 -37.72 29.74
C GLN A 207 -33.68 -38.53 28.92
N PRO A 208 -33.84 -39.87 28.76
CA PRO A 208 -32.83 -40.85 29.14
C PRO A 208 -32.00 -41.39 27.96
N ALA A 209 -30.89 -42.04 28.32
CA ALA A 209 -30.06 -42.82 27.43
C ALA A 209 -30.88 -43.87 26.66
N VAL A 210 -30.92 -43.73 25.33
CA VAL A 210 -31.33 -44.79 24.41
C VAL A 210 -30.11 -45.13 23.55
N THR A 211 -29.37 -46.13 24.02
CA THR A 211 -28.41 -46.92 23.24
C THR A 211 -29.18 -47.72 22.19
N GLY A 212 -29.35 -47.14 21.00
CA GLY A 212 -29.64 -47.88 19.78
C GLY A 212 -28.37 -47.93 18.94
N GLU A 213 -27.86 -49.13 18.67
CA GLU A 213 -26.77 -49.31 17.72
C GLU A 213 -27.15 -48.72 16.35
N PRO A 214 -26.32 -47.86 15.76
CA PRO A 214 -26.61 -47.26 14.46
C PRO A 214 -26.52 -48.33 13.37
N ASP A 215 -27.63 -48.55 12.68
CA ASP A 215 -27.76 -49.46 11.54
C ASP A 215 -26.68 -49.13 10.47
N PRO A 216 -25.78 -50.05 10.12
CA PRO A 216 -24.62 -49.79 9.25
C PRO A 216 -25.00 -49.26 7.85
N PHE A 217 -26.24 -49.51 7.39
CA PHE A 217 -26.73 -49.02 6.10
C PHE A 217 -27.01 -47.51 6.06
N GLU A 218 -27.36 -46.87 7.18
CA GLU A 218 -27.54 -45.40 7.21
C GLU A 218 -26.19 -44.65 7.17
N SER A 219 -25.17 -45.24 7.78
CA SER A 219 -23.81 -44.68 7.77
C SER A 219 -23.24 -44.66 6.35
N LEU A 220 -23.51 -45.69 5.54
CA LEU A 220 -23.05 -45.77 4.16
C LEU A 220 -23.69 -44.69 3.26
N LYS A 221 -25.01 -44.45 3.39
CA LYS A 221 -25.71 -43.40 2.63
C LYS A 221 -25.20 -41.99 2.98
N LYS A 222 -24.88 -41.75 4.26
CA LYS A 222 -24.26 -40.49 4.70
C LYS A 222 -22.88 -40.30 4.09
N VAL A 223 -22.06 -41.36 4.04
CA VAL A 223 -20.75 -41.32 3.37
C VAL A 223 -20.89 -41.05 1.88
N GLU A 224 -21.83 -41.70 1.19
CA GLU A 224 -22.08 -41.47 -0.23
C GLU A 224 -22.52 -40.03 -0.52
N HIS A 225 -23.43 -39.49 0.28
CA HIS A 225 -23.88 -38.09 0.16
C HIS A 225 -22.71 -37.11 0.40
N ASN A 226 -21.84 -37.38 1.38
CA ASN A 226 -20.66 -36.56 1.64
C ASN A 226 -19.67 -36.59 0.47
N ILE A 227 -19.44 -37.77 -0.14
CA ILE A 227 -18.58 -37.89 -1.32
C ILE A 227 -19.16 -37.15 -2.51
N GLN A 228 -20.47 -37.26 -2.74
CA GLN A 228 -21.16 -36.52 -3.81
C GLN A 228 -21.05 -35.01 -3.59
N SER A 229 -21.27 -34.53 -2.36
CA SER A 229 -21.10 -33.12 -1.99
C SER A 229 -19.66 -32.64 -2.15
N LEU A 230 -18.66 -33.50 -1.85
CA LEU A 230 -17.26 -33.18 -2.08
C LEU A 230 -16.95 -33.05 -3.58
N MET A 231 -17.46 -33.97 -4.41
CA MET A 231 -17.24 -33.91 -5.86
C MET A 231 -17.87 -32.67 -6.50
N THR A 232 -19.06 -32.27 -6.07
CA THR A 232 -19.71 -31.04 -6.57
C THR A 232 -18.94 -29.79 -6.12
N ASN A 233 -18.49 -29.73 -4.86
CA ASN A 233 -17.64 -28.65 -4.36
C ASN A 233 -16.31 -28.56 -5.13
N LEU A 234 -15.66 -29.70 -5.39
CA LEU A 234 -14.40 -29.73 -6.16
C LEU A 234 -14.61 -29.29 -7.60
N ARG A 235 -15.71 -29.70 -8.24
CA ARG A 235 -16.07 -29.25 -9.59
C ARG A 235 -16.31 -27.74 -9.62
N GLN A 236 -17.11 -27.23 -8.68
CA GLN A 236 -17.38 -25.79 -8.57
C GLN A 236 -16.08 -25.00 -8.34
N LYS A 237 -15.21 -25.47 -7.44
CA LYS A 237 -13.91 -24.83 -7.19
C LYS A 237 -13.02 -24.83 -8.43
N LYS A 238 -12.99 -25.94 -9.18
CA LYS A 238 -12.26 -26.02 -10.46
C LYS A 238 -12.77 -24.97 -11.45
N ASP A 239 -14.09 -24.85 -11.59
CA ASP A 239 -14.69 -23.92 -12.55
C ASP A 239 -14.41 -22.45 -12.16
N VAL A 240 -14.45 -22.13 -10.86
CA VAL A 240 -14.04 -20.81 -10.34
C VAL A 240 -12.57 -20.53 -10.65
N LEU A 241 -11.66 -21.49 -10.41
CA LEU A 241 -10.24 -21.32 -10.70
C LEU A 241 -9.97 -21.16 -12.20
N LEU A 242 -10.71 -21.85 -13.06
CA LEU A 242 -10.60 -21.69 -14.52
C LEU A 242 -11.09 -20.32 -14.97
N ALA A 243 -12.21 -19.82 -14.42
CA ALA A 243 -12.69 -18.48 -14.69
C ALA A 243 -11.68 -17.42 -14.26
N GLU A 244 -11.08 -17.57 -13.08
CA GLU A 244 -10.06 -16.65 -12.58
C GLU A 244 -8.79 -16.67 -13.42
N ARG A 245 -8.36 -17.86 -13.88
CA ARG A 245 -7.21 -17.98 -14.78
C ARG A 245 -7.44 -17.25 -16.11
N LEU A 246 -8.63 -17.38 -16.69
CA LEU A 246 -9.00 -16.67 -17.92
C LEU A 246 -9.06 -15.16 -17.71
N ARG A 247 -9.58 -14.72 -16.56
CA ARG A 247 -9.61 -13.31 -16.17
C ARG A 247 -8.19 -12.75 -16.06
N LEU A 248 -7.29 -13.41 -15.34
CA LEU A 248 -5.90 -13.00 -15.18
C LEU A 248 -5.19 -12.92 -16.53
N SER A 249 -5.35 -13.93 -17.39
CA SER A 249 -4.76 -13.92 -18.74
C SER A 249 -5.27 -12.75 -19.59
N THR A 250 -6.53 -12.36 -19.43
CA THR A 250 -7.10 -11.18 -20.12
C THR A 250 -6.49 -9.88 -19.61
N LEU A 251 -6.33 -9.76 -18.29
CA LEU A 251 -5.70 -8.59 -17.66
C LEU A 251 -4.23 -8.46 -18.06
N GLU A 252 -3.47 -9.55 -18.10
CA GLU A 252 -2.08 -9.58 -18.56
C GLU A 252 -1.97 -9.07 -20.01
N ARG A 253 -2.88 -9.50 -20.89
CA ARG A 253 -2.91 -9.01 -22.27
C ARG A 253 -3.23 -7.50 -22.33
N GLN A 254 -4.16 -7.02 -21.52
CA GLN A 254 -4.48 -5.59 -21.46
C GLN A 254 -3.32 -4.75 -20.94
N LEU A 255 -2.58 -5.24 -19.94
CA LEU A 255 -1.39 -4.57 -19.43
C LEU A 255 -0.31 -4.49 -20.49
N THR A 256 -0.02 -5.58 -21.19
CA THR A 256 1.00 -5.58 -22.27
C THR A 256 0.60 -4.66 -23.43
N GLU A 257 -0.68 -4.64 -23.83
CA GLU A 257 -1.21 -3.68 -24.81
C GLU A 257 -1.03 -2.22 -24.35
N ARG A 258 -1.30 -1.93 -23.07
CA ARG A 258 -1.12 -0.58 -22.51
C ARG A 258 0.36 -0.18 -22.42
N GLU A 259 1.23 -1.09 -22.01
CA GLU A 259 2.68 -0.87 -21.94
C GLU A 259 3.26 -0.57 -23.32
N THR A 260 2.90 -1.35 -24.34
CA THR A 260 3.35 -1.11 -25.72
C THR A 260 2.84 0.23 -26.27
N ALA A 261 1.58 0.60 -25.96
CA ALA A 261 1.03 1.89 -26.36
C ALA A 261 1.75 3.08 -25.68
N MET A 262 2.11 2.94 -24.40
CA MET A 262 2.88 3.95 -23.68
C MET A 262 4.30 4.07 -24.24
N ALA A 263 4.97 2.94 -24.52
CA ALA A 263 6.30 2.94 -25.12
C ALA A 263 6.31 3.63 -26.49
N LEU A 264 5.31 3.36 -27.35
CA LEU A 264 5.17 4.03 -28.64
C LEU A 264 4.95 5.54 -28.48
N ARG A 265 4.18 5.95 -27.48
CA ARG A 265 3.95 7.37 -27.19
C ARG A 265 5.23 8.05 -26.68
N GLU A 266 6.01 7.36 -25.85
CA GLU A 266 7.28 7.87 -25.33
C GLU A 266 8.28 8.10 -26.46
N THR A 267 8.47 7.14 -27.37
CA THR A 267 9.37 7.31 -28.52
C THR A 267 8.92 8.46 -29.42
N ALA A 268 7.61 8.59 -29.68
CA ALA A 268 7.07 9.71 -30.44
C ALA A 268 7.29 11.08 -29.77
N MET A 269 7.30 11.14 -28.43
CA MET A 269 7.65 12.37 -27.70
C MET A 269 9.15 12.64 -27.78
N GLN A 270 10.00 11.62 -27.62
CA GLN A 270 11.45 11.74 -27.75
C GLN A 270 11.87 12.24 -29.15
N ASP A 271 11.21 11.76 -30.21
CA ASP A 271 11.43 12.22 -31.59
C ASP A 271 11.05 13.69 -31.76
N LYS A 272 9.91 14.11 -31.20
CA LYS A 272 9.50 15.53 -31.20
C LYS A 272 10.50 16.40 -30.44
N ASP A 273 10.97 15.96 -29.29
CA ASP A 273 11.97 16.68 -28.50
C ASP A 273 13.33 16.76 -29.22
N ALA A 274 13.70 15.73 -29.98
CA ALA A 274 14.89 15.76 -30.83
C ALA A 274 14.75 16.79 -31.97
N LEU A 275 13.59 16.82 -32.63
CA LEU A 275 13.31 17.80 -33.69
C LEU A 275 13.28 19.24 -33.16
N LEU A 276 12.65 19.48 -32.00
CA LEU A 276 12.62 20.80 -31.37
C LEU A 276 14.03 21.26 -30.99
N ARG A 277 14.86 20.37 -30.43
CA ARG A 277 16.27 20.68 -30.11
C ARG A 277 17.08 21.00 -31.36
N ALA A 278 16.89 20.25 -32.44
CA ALA A 278 17.55 20.52 -33.71
C ALA A 278 17.14 21.89 -34.28
N GLY A 279 15.83 22.20 -34.27
CA GLY A 279 15.32 23.50 -34.71
C GLY A 279 15.84 24.66 -33.85
N PHE A 280 15.96 24.47 -32.54
CA PHE A 280 16.53 25.49 -31.64
C PHE A 280 18.03 25.73 -31.91
N SER A 281 18.78 24.66 -32.20
CA SER A 281 20.20 24.79 -32.59
C SER A 281 20.35 25.60 -33.88
N GLN A 282 19.55 25.30 -34.91
CA GLN A 282 19.57 26.04 -36.18
C GLN A 282 19.24 27.53 -35.97
N LEU A 283 18.25 27.82 -35.13
CA LEU A 283 17.87 29.20 -34.85
C LEU A 283 18.99 29.97 -34.15
N LYS A 284 19.70 29.32 -33.24
CA LYS A 284 20.87 29.88 -32.56
C LYS A 284 22.03 30.13 -33.53
N ASP A 285 22.26 29.22 -34.48
CA ASP A 285 23.30 29.40 -35.49
C ASP A 285 22.99 30.61 -36.38
N ILE A 286 21.73 30.75 -36.84
CA ILE A 286 21.27 31.92 -37.62
C ILE A 286 21.41 33.21 -36.81
N ASP A 287 21.03 33.20 -35.53
CA ASP A 287 21.17 34.35 -34.64
C ASP A 287 22.63 34.79 -34.51
N SER A 288 23.55 33.83 -34.40
CA SER A 288 24.99 34.11 -34.35
C SER A 288 25.55 34.66 -35.67
N GLU A 289 25.07 34.16 -36.82
CA GLU A 289 25.45 34.70 -38.14
C GLU A 289 24.95 36.14 -38.32
N LEU A 290 23.74 36.44 -37.86
CA LEU A 290 23.18 37.80 -37.91
C LEU A 290 23.99 38.75 -37.03
N ASP A 291 24.34 38.34 -35.81
CA ASP A 291 25.18 39.13 -34.90
C ASP A 291 26.57 39.42 -35.49
N GLU A 292 27.17 38.47 -36.20
CA GLU A 292 28.43 38.68 -36.92
C GLU A 292 28.28 39.69 -38.06
N LEU A 293 27.21 39.60 -38.85
CA LEU A 293 26.91 40.59 -39.90
C LEU A 293 26.70 42.00 -39.33
N PHE A 294 25.94 42.13 -38.25
CA PHE A 294 25.72 43.43 -37.58
C PHE A 294 27.01 44.00 -37.00
N ARG A 295 27.87 43.16 -36.40
CA ARG A 295 29.18 43.57 -35.89
C ARG A 295 30.10 44.04 -37.01
N GLY A 296 30.09 43.35 -38.17
CA GLY A 296 30.85 43.74 -39.35
C GLY A 296 30.46 45.13 -39.86
N LEU A 297 29.16 45.41 -39.98
CA LEU A 297 28.62 46.71 -40.40
C LEU A 297 28.98 47.84 -39.42
N ALA A 298 28.91 47.58 -38.11
CA ALA A 298 29.26 48.57 -37.09
C ALA A 298 30.78 48.88 -37.03
N SER A 299 31.63 47.93 -37.43
CA SER A 299 33.09 48.09 -37.40
C SER A 299 33.68 48.89 -38.58
N ASN A 300 32.84 49.39 -39.50
CA ASN A 300 33.26 50.25 -40.62
C ASN A 300 32.91 51.74 -40.42
N PRO A 301 33.26 52.42 -39.30
CA PRO A 301 33.00 53.83 -39.13
C PRO A 301 34.08 54.64 -39.84
N GLY A 302 33.84 54.98 -41.10
CA GLY A 302 34.54 56.06 -41.78
C GLY A 302 35.93 55.68 -42.29
N GLU A 303 35.96 55.15 -43.51
CA GLU A 303 36.99 55.56 -44.46
C GLU A 303 36.90 57.08 -44.57
N LYS A 304 37.79 57.73 -43.81
CA LYS A 304 37.92 59.18 -43.69
C LYS A 304 37.87 59.81 -45.07
N ILE A 305 36.81 60.58 -45.31
CA ILE A 305 36.76 61.64 -46.30
C ILE A 305 37.98 62.54 -46.02
N ARG A 306 39.07 62.24 -46.71
CA ARG A 306 40.30 63.02 -46.68
C ARG A 306 40.00 64.25 -47.52
N ALA A 307 39.61 65.32 -46.83
CA ALA A 307 39.52 66.66 -47.39
C ALA A 307 40.87 66.99 -48.06
N GLY A 308 40.81 67.23 -49.37
CA GLY A 308 41.76 68.02 -50.14
C GLY A 308 41.04 69.26 -50.62
#